data_AF-A0A8X6MCD0-F1
#
_entry.id   AF-A0A8X6MCD0-F1
#
_cell.length_a   1.000
_cell.length_b   1.000
_cell.length_c   1.000
_cell.angle_alpha   90.00
_cell.angle_beta   90.00
_cell.angle_gamma   90.00
#
_symmetry.space_group_name_H-M   'P 1'
#
loop_
_entity.id
_entity.type
_entity.pdbx_description
1 polymer ?
#
loop_
_entity_poly.entity_id
_entity_poly.type
_entity_poly.pdbx_seq_one_letter_code
_entity_poly.pdbx_strand_id
1 'polypeptide(L)'
;MFPTHNHAVLKVVNGSYVQPKGTCALQIGISGRILPFEFIVLPDCSNDIILGWNFLKASGALIDCRRSELTLDDVEVTSEEIVFKPLHLCVMKDCSGRGSRVV
;
A
#
# COMPACT_ATOMS: atom_id res chain seq x y z
N MET A 1 -6.38 10.05 -8.61
CA MET A 1 -5.05 10.50 -9.06
C MET A 1 -4.72 11.73 -8.25
N PHE A 2 -3.81 11.62 -7.28
CA PHE A 2 -3.36 12.79 -6.52
C PHE A 2 -2.33 13.55 -7.38
N PRO A 3 -2.33 14.90 -7.38
CA PRO A 3 -1.49 15.66 -8.29
C PRO A 3 -0.02 15.45 -7.92
N THR A 4 0.78 15.02 -8.88
CA THR A 4 2.23 15.13 -8.82
C THR A 4 2.60 16.59 -9.08
N HIS A 5 3.56 17.12 -8.31
CA HIS A 5 4.12 18.50 -8.38
C HIS A 5 3.48 19.55 -7.45
N ASN A 6 3.00 19.14 -6.28
CA ASN A 6 2.93 20.02 -5.11
C ASN A 6 3.30 19.20 -3.87
N HIS A 7 3.78 19.85 -2.82
CA HIS A 7 4.06 19.25 -1.51
C HIS A 7 2.77 18.66 -0.93
N ALA A 8 2.36 17.47 -1.40
CA ALA A 8 1.09 16.86 -1.05
C ALA A 8 1.14 16.45 0.42
N VAL A 9 0.52 17.27 1.26
CA VAL A 9 0.39 16.98 2.68
C VAL A 9 -0.71 15.94 2.84
N LEU A 10 -0.37 14.81 3.45
CA LEU A 10 -1.31 13.72 3.69
C LEU A 10 -2.04 13.95 5.00
N LYS A 11 -3.37 13.92 4.97
CA LYS A 11 -4.16 13.89 6.19
C LYS A 11 -4.26 12.45 6.69
N VAL A 12 -3.82 12.20 7.92
CA VAL A 12 -3.87 10.88 8.56
C VAL A 12 -5.11 10.74 9.46
N VAL A 13 -5.44 9.51 9.87
CA VAL A 13 -6.68 9.19 10.57
C VAL A 13 -6.83 9.91 11.92
N ASN A 14 -5.72 10.19 12.61
CA ASN A 14 -5.76 10.96 13.86
C ASN A 14 -6.05 12.46 13.66
N GLY A 15 -6.31 12.89 12.41
CA GLY A 15 -6.61 14.26 12.05
C GLY A 15 -5.38 15.13 11.79
N SER A 16 -4.17 14.64 12.05
CA SER A 16 -2.93 15.37 11.78
C SER A 16 -2.56 15.31 10.30
N TYR A 17 -1.52 16.07 9.96
CA TYR A 17 -1.01 16.24 8.62
C TYR A 17 0.45 15.79 8.59
N VAL A 18 0.78 14.96 7.60
CA VAL A 18 2.13 14.42 7.40
C VAL A 18 2.65 14.89 6.05
N GLN A 19 3.82 15.51 6.07
CA GLN A 19 4.53 15.84 4.84
C GLN A 19 5.39 14.64 4.41
N PRO A 20 5.18 14.09 3.20
CA PRO A 20 6.05 13.06 2.67
C PRO A 20 7.50 13.52 2.52
N LYS A 21 8.43 12.58 2.70
CA LYS A 21 9.86 12.78 2.39
C LYS A 21 10.15 12.76 0.88
N GLY A 22 9.31 12.08 0.10
CA GLY A 22 9.45 11.96 -1.35
C GLY A 22 8.68 10.75 -1.89
N THR A 23 9.03 10.32 -3.10
CA THR A 23 8.56 9.05 -3.69
C THR A 23 9.72 8.08 -3.92
N CYS A 24 9.41 6.79 -4.02
CA CYS A 24 10.35 5.73 -4.32
C CYS A 24 9.69 4.66 -5.19
N ALA A 25 10.35 4.22 -6.26
CA ALA A 25 9.90 3.09 -7.07
C ALA A 25 10.49 1.79 -6.51
N LEU A 26 9.64 0.82 -6.19
CA LEU A 26 10.03 -0.47 -5.62
C LEU A 26 9.38 -1.62 -6.40
N GLN A 27 10.09 -2.74 -6.48
CA GLN A 27 9.52 -4.01 -6.91
C GLN A 27 9.03 -4.78 -5.68
N ILE A 28 7.80 -5.27 -5.71
CA ILE A 28 7.20 -6.02 -4.60
C ILE A 28 6.88 -7.43 -5.03
N GLY A 29 7.38 -8.40 -4.26
CA GLY A 29 7.00 -9.80 -4.33
C GLY A 29 5.71 -10.09 -3.57
N ILE A 30 4.61 -10.44 -4.24
CA ILE A 30 3.37 -10.92 -3.61
C ILE A 30 2.93 -12.22 -4.27
N SER A 31 2.77 -13.29 -3.49
CA SER A 31 2.31 -14.60 -3.97
C SER A 31 3.08 -15.11 -5.21
N GLY A 32 4.41 -14.90 -5.22
CA GLY A 32 5.29 -15.31 -6.32
C GLY A 32 5.34 -14.35 -7.51
N ARG A 33 4.67 -13.20 -7.45
CA ARG A 33 4.66 -12.18 -8.52
C ARG A 33 5.48 -10.96 -8.13
N ILE A 34 6.16 -10.34 -9.09
CA ILE A 34 6.96 -9.13 -8.89
C ILE A 34 6.26 -7.96 -9.58
N LEU A 35 5.79 -6.98 -8.81
CA LEU A 35 5.08 -5.81 -9.35
C LEU A 35 5.87 -4.52 -9.08
N PRO A 36 6.23 -3.73 -10.12
CA PRO A 36 6.78 -2.40 -9.91
C PRO A 36 5.69 -1.43 -9.44
N PHE A 37 5.98 -0.66 -8.39
CA PHE A 37 5.03 0.33 -7.88
C PHE A 37 5.73 1.55 -7.28
N GLU A 38 5.12 2.73 -7.43
CA GLU A 38 5.60 3.98 -6.83
C GLU A 38 4.97 4.18 -5.45
N PHE A 39 5.83 4.40 -4.45
CA PHE A 39 5.47 4.63 -3.06
C PHE A 39 5.73 6.07 -2.65
N ILE A 40 4.90 6.56 -1.75
CA ILE A 40 5.17 7.78 -0.98
C ILE A 40 5.94 7.38 0.28
N VAL A 41 7.06 8.05 0.55
CA VAL A 41 7.89 7.79 1.73
C VAL A 41 7.43 8.69 2.89
N LEU A 42 6.95 8.07 3.96
CA LEU A 42 6.52 8.78 5.17
C LEU A 42 7.68 8.94 6.15
N PRO A 43 7.76 10.08 6.88
CA PRO A 43 8.79 10.29 7.89
C PRO A 43 8.70 9.32 9.06
N ASP A 44 7.47 9.09 9.55
CA ASP A 44 7.13 8.20 10.66
C ASP A 44 5.90 7.36 10.26
N CYS A 45 6.05 6.04 10.23
CA CYS A 45 4.96 5.11 9.94
C CYS A 45 5.17 3.84 10.77
N SER A 46 4.10 3.34 11.38
CA SER A 46 4.14 2.09 12.16
C SER A 46 4.22 0.83 11.29
N ASN A 47 4.04 0.97 9.97
CA ASN A 47 4.07 -0.11 9.00
C ASN A 47 5.14 0.19 7.96
N ASP A 48 5.91 -0.84 7.59
CA ASP A 48 6.98 -0.70 6.59
C ASP A 48 6.41 -0.33 5.21
N ILE A 49 5.28 -0.94 4.81
CA ILE A 49 4.59 -0.69 3.55
C ILE A 49 3.08 -0.61 3.77
N ILE A 50 2.44 0.34 3.10
CA ILE A 50 0.98 0.45 2.98
C ILE A 50 0.60 0.31 1.50
N LEU A 51 -0.15 -0.74 1.17
CA LEU A 51 -0.71 -0.91 -0.17
C LEU A 51 -2.04 -0.15 -0.25
N GLY A 52 -1.99 1.03 -0.87
CA GLY A 52 -3.15 1.90 -1.01
C GLY A 52 -4.19 1.40 -2.02
N TRP A 53 -5.33 2.09 -2.07
CA TRP A 53 -6.40 1.78 -3.03
C TRP A 53 -5.94 1.83 -4.50
N ASN A 54 -4.96 2.67 -4.82
CA ASN A 54 -4.34 2.71 -6.15
C ASN A 54 -3.68 1.39 -6.54
N PHE A 55 -2.95 0.76 -5.62
CA PHE A 55 -2.35 -0.56 -5.84
C PHE A 55 -3.46 -1.61 -5.99
N LEU A 56 -4.37 -1.67 -5.03
CA LEU A 56 -5.45 -2.66 -5.00
C LEU A 56 -6.31 -2.62 -6.28
N LYS A 57 -6.63 -1.42 -6.76
CA LYS A 57 -7.39 -1.24 -7.99
C LYS A 57 -6.58 -1.65 -9.23
N ALA A 58 -5.29 -1.33 -9.28
CA ALA A 58 -4.44 -1.68 -10.41
C ALA A 58 -4.17 -3.19 -10.52
N SER A 59 -4.16 -3.89 -9.38
CA SER A 59 -3.89 -5.32 -9.30
C SER A 59 -5.13 -6.22 -9.39
N GLY A 60 -6.32 -5.65 -9.65
CA GLY A 60 -7.57 -6.41 -9.61
C GLY A 60 -7.79 -7.11 -8.26
N ALA A 61 -7.44 -6.44 -7.16
CA ALA A 61 -7.44 -7.08 -5.85
C ALA A 61 -8.86 -7.50 -5.40
N LEU A 62 -9.00 -8.75 -4.97
CA LEU A 62 -10.13 -9.27 -4.24
C LEU A 62 -9.76 -9.43 -2.76
N ILE A 63 -10.46 -8.69 -1.89
CA ILE A 63 -10.29 -8.77 -0.43
C ILE A 63 -11.39 -9.68 0.13
N ASP A 64 -11.04 -10.92 0.49
CA ASP A 64 -11.93 -11.84 1.19
C ASP A 64 -11.81 -11.64 2.70
N CYS A 65 -12.67 -10.80 3.26
CA CYS A 65 -12.73 -10.53 4.69
C CYS A 65 -13.16 -11.74 5.52
N ARG A 66 -13.85 -12.72 4.94
CA ARG A 66 -14.28 -13.93 5.66
C ARG A 66 -13.10 -14.87 5.88
N ARG A 67 -12.23 -15.01 4.90
CA ARG A 67 -11.04 -15.87 4.95
C ARG A 67 -9.78 -15.14 5.45
N SER A 68 -9.82 -13.81 5.54
CA SER A 68 -8.63 -12.98 5.78
C SER A 68 -7.58 -13.16 4.69
N GLU A 69 -8.03 -13.22 3.43
CA GLU A 69 -7.19 -13.46 2.25
C GLU A 69 -7.27 -12.29 1.26
N LEU A 70 -6.16 -12.03 0.59
CA LEU A 70 -6.04 -11.06 -0.50
C LEU A 70 -5.60 -11.80 -1.77
N THR A 71 -6.41 -11.73 -2.81
CA THR A 71 -6.12 -12.31 -4.13
C THR A 71 -5.90 -11.19 -5.14
N LEU A 72 -4.93 -11.34 -6.04
CA LEU A 72 -4.63 -10.37 -7.11
C LEU A 72 -4.88 -11.03 -8.47
N ASP A 73 -5.46 -10.30 -9.43
CA ASP A 73 -5.69 -10.80 -10.79
C ASP A 73 -4.37 -11.09 -11.51
N ASP A 74 -4.37 -12.11 -12.37
CA ASP A 74 -3.21 -12.51 -13.18
C ASP A 74 -2.81 -11.38 -14.16
N VAL A 75 -1.89 -10.52 -13.75
CA VAL A 75 -1.11 -9.69 -14.67
C VAL A 75 0.20 -10.42 -14.91
N GLU A 76 0.50 -10.72 -16.17
CA GLU A 76 1.71 -11.43 -16.59
C GLU A 76 2.98 -10.76 -16.02
N VAL A 77 3.85 -11.55 -15.37
CA VAL A 77 5.16 -11.09 -14.91
C VAL A 77 6.25 -12.04 -15.40
N THR A 78 7.29 -11.46 -15.99
CA THR A 78 8.56 -12.08 -16.37
C THR A 78 9.36 -12.47 -15.14
N SER A 79 9.74 -13.75 -15.05
CA SER A 79 10.50 -14.33 -13.96
C SER A 79 11.95 -13.82 -13.92
N GLU A 80 12.32 -13.07 -12.90
CA GLU A 80 13.71 -12.94 -12.46
C GLU A 80 13.77 -13.22 -10.95
N GLU A 81 14.72 -14.07 -10.53
CA GLU A 81 14.93 -14.41 -9.12
C GLU A 81 15.50 -13.20 -8.38
N ILE A 82 14.66 -12.51 -7.60
CA ILE A 82 15.07 -11.41 -6.74
C ILE A 82 14.82 -11.82 -5.29
N VAL A 83 15.86 -11.70 -4.46
CA VAL A 83 15.79 -11.96 -3.02
C VAL A 83 15.12 -10.77 -2.33
N PHE A 84 13.86 -10.92 -1.95
CA PHE A 84 13.12 -9.91 -1.20
C PHE A 84 13.27 -10.12 0.31
N LYS A 85 13.32 -9.03 1.08
CA LYS A 85 13.12 -9.10 2.53
C LYS A 85 11.65 -9.45 2.80
N PRO A 86 11.34 -10.49 3.59
CA PRO A 86 9.96 -10.79 3.94
C PRO A 86 9.41 -9.64 4.78
N LEU A 87 8.35 -9.00 4.28
CA LEU A 87 7.60 -8.00 5.03
C LEU A 87 6.40 -8.68 5.67
N HIS A 88 6.12 -8.32 6.92
CA HIS A 88 4.96 -8.85 7.61
C HIS A 88 3.71 -8.12 7.12
N LEU A 89 2.82 -8.81 6.39
CA LEU A 89 1.54 -8.25 5.99
C LEU A 89 0.62 -8.21 7.22
N CYS A 90 0.40 -7.03 7.77
CA CYS A 90 -0.49 -6.84 8.90
C CYS A 90 -1.87 -6.41 8.42
N VAL A 91 -2.89 -7.22 8.72
CA VAL A 91 -4.29 -6.79 8.60
C VAL A 91 -4.55 -5.79 9.72
N MET A 92 -4.68 -4.51 9.38
CA MET A 92 -5.02 -3.48 10.34
C MET A 92 -6.51 -3.63 10.70
N LYS A 93 -6.79 -4.06 11.93
CA LYS A 93 -8.15 -4.05 12.48
C LYS A 93 -8.56 -2.61 12.73
N ASP A 94 -9.82 -2.29 12.44
CA ASP A 94 -10.39 -0.96 12.63
C ASP A 94 -10.11 -0.46 14.05
N CYS A 95 -9.32 0.62 14.16
CA CYS A 95 -9.12 1.33 15.40
C CYS A 95 -10.39 2.17 15.62
N SER A 96 -11.42 1.58 16.23
CA SER A 96 -12.70 2.25 16.53
C SER A 96 -12.53 3.36 17.58
N GLY A 97 -11.91 4.46 17.17
CA GLY A 97 -11.91 5.75 17.83
C GLY A 97 -12.74 6.71 16.99
N ARG A 98 -14.05 6.78 17.28
CA ARG A 98 -15.02 7.78 16.78
C ARG A 98 -14.79 8.31 15.36
N GLY A 99 -15.42 7.63 14.40
CA GLY A 99 -16.01 8.23 13.21
C GLY A 99 -15.06 9.04 12.32
N SER A 100 -14.51 8.39 11.31
CA SER A 100 -14.24 9.05 10.03
C SER A 100 -14.35 8.03 8.91
N ARG A 101 -15.30 8.28 8.00
CA ARG A 101 -15.49 7.51 6.77
C ARG A 101 -14.22 7.72 5.92
N VAL A 102 -13.49 6.65 5.64
CA VAL A 102 -12.41 6.68 4.65
C VAL A 102 -13.09 6.57 3.28
N VAL A 103 -12.89 7.60 2.44
CA VAL A 103 -13.26 7.61 1.02
C VAL A 103 -12.04 7.19 0.20
#